data_AF-A0A956BDU1-F1
#
_entry.id   AF-A0A956BDU1-F1
#
_cell.length_a   1.000
_cell.length_b   1.000
_cell.length_c   1.000
_cell.angle_alpha   90.00
_cell.angle_beta   90.00
_cell.angle_gamma   90.00
#
_symmetry.space_group_name_H-M   'P 1'
#
loop_
_entity.id
_entity.type
_entity.pdbx_description
1 polymer ?
#
loop_
_entity_poly.entity_id
_entity_poly.type
_entity_poly.pdbx_seq_one_letter_code
_entity_poly.pdbx_strand_id
1 'polypeptide(L)' 'EAELGMMVLFGGFSARVFAAYGEARPLAAGWAERQPLYTLYHVLNHATLFGGGYLRQAQLIARRYVG' A
#
# COMPACT_ATOMS: atom_id res chain seq x y z
N GLU A 1 0.68 5.99 8.66
CA GLU A 1 0.04 4.92 7.88
C GLU A 1 0.50 4.89 6.43
N ALA A 2 0.70 6.02 5.74
CA ALA A 2 1.11 6.01 4.33
C ALA A 2 2.43 5.26 4.07
N GLU A 3 3.39 5.35 5.00
CA GLU A 3 4.66 4.62 4.98
C GLU A 3 4.50 3.10 4.91
N LEU A 4 3.42 2.56 5.51
CA LEU A 4 3.10 1.13 5.48
C LEU A 4 2.65 0.68 4.07
N GLY A 5 2.14 1.61 3.25
CA GLY A 5 1.80 1.35 1.84
C GLY A 5 3.03 1.00 0.99
N MET A 6 4.19 1.59 1.31
CA MET A 6 5.46 1.28 0.67
C MET A 6 6.04 -0.05 1.16
N MET A 7 5.88 -0.36 2.45
CA MET A 7 6.41 -1.57 3.09
C MET A 7 5.82 -2.87 2.52
N VAL A 8 4.68 -2.81 1.82
CA VAL A 8 4.05 -3.98 1.19
C VAL A 8 4.36 -4.14 -0.32
N LEU A 9 4.96 -3.13 -0.97
CA LEU A 9 4.96 -3.02 -2.43
C LEU A 9 5.94 -3.97 -3.15
N PHE A 10 7.03 -4.38 -2.50
CA PHE A 10 8.10 -5.20 -3.11
C PHE A 10 8.31 -6.53 -2.39
N GLY A 11 7.25 -7.32 -2.32
CA GLY A 11 7.27 -8.62 -1.61
C GLY A 11 6.98 -8.52 -0.11
N GLY A 12 6.87 -7.29 0.41
CA GLY A 12 6.41 -7.05 1.77
C GLY A 12 7.47 -7.23 2.85
N PHE A 13 7.29 -6.52 3.95
CA PHE A 13 8.06 -6.75 5.16
C PHE A 13 7.46 -7.94 5.94
N SER A 14 8.23 -8.53 6.85
CA SER A 14 7.76 -9.67 7.63
C SER A 14 6.62 -9.26 8.57
N ALA A 15 5.75 -10.23 8.91
CA ALA A 15 4.68 -10.04 9.88
C ALA A 15 5.20 -9.52 11.23
N ARG A 16 6.43 -9.89 11.61
CA ARG A 16 7.10 -9.40 12.82
C ARG A 16 7.28 -7.88 12.81
N VAL A 17 7.60 -7.29 11.66
CA VAL A 17 7.76 -5.83 11.57
C VAL A 17 6.41 -5.12 11.76
N PHE A 18 5.35 -5.64 11.14
CA PHE A 18 4.01 -5.06 11.31
C PHE A 18 3.48 -5.20 12.74
N ALA A 19 3.77 -6.32 13.42
CA ALA A 19 3.42 -6.51 14.82
C ALA A 19 4.14 -5.49 15.72
N ALA A 20 5.47 -5.37 15.59
CA ALA A 20 6.26 -4.40 16.35
C ALA A 20 5.84 -2.95 16.07
N TYR A 21 5.49 -2.62 14.82
CA TYR A 21 4.92 -1.31 14.49
C TYR A 21 3.61 -1.09 15.24
N GLY A 22 2.69 -2.06 15.22
CA GLY A 22 1.38 -1.95 15.88
C GLY A 22 1.47 -1.81 17.40
N GLU A 23 2.47 -2.43 18.03
CA GLU A 23 2.77 -2.25 19.46
C GLU A 23 3.26 -0.84 19.78
N ALA A 24 4.18 -0.30 18.97
CA ALA A 24 4.73 1.05 19.18
C ALA A 24 3.75 2.16 18.77
N ARG A 25 2.93 1.91 17.74
CA ARG A 25 1.95 2.83 17.17
C ARG A 25 0.71 2.06 16.70
N PRO A 26 -0.31 1.93 17.57
CA PRO A 26 -1.57 1.28 17.21
C PRO A 26 -2.20 1.92 15.97
N LEU A 27 -2.64 1.06 15.06
CA LEU A 27 -3.27 1.49 13.81
C LEU A 27 -4.71 1.88 14.07
N ALA A 28 -5.17 2.94 13.40
CA ALA A 28 -6.54 3.39 13.56
C ALA A 28 -7.52 2.36 12.95
N ALA A 29 -8.73 2.30 13.48
CA ALA A 29 -9.80 1.47 12.93
C ALA A 29 -9.96 1.71 11.42
N GLY A 30 -10.21 0.65 10.65
CA GLY A 30 -10.27 0.71 9.19
C GLY A 30 -8.92 0.82 8.47
N TRP A 31 -7.80 0.69 9.17
CA TRP A 31 -6.46 0.68 8.55
C TRP A 31 -6.37 -0.33 7.40
N ALA A 32 -6.84 -1.57 7.59
CA ALA A 32 -6.76 -2.61 6.56
C ALA A 32 -7.52 -2.25 5.28
N GLU A 33 -8.54 -1.40 5.39
CA GLU A 33 -9.30 -0.89 4.24
C GLU A 33 -8.57 0.27 3.55
N ARG A 34 -7.89 1.14 4.30
CA ARG A 34 -7.08 2.24 3.74
C ARG A 34 -5.71 1.80 3.22
N GLN A 35 -5.19 0.66 3.67
CA GLN A 35 -3.86 0.17 3.31
C GLN A 35 -3.65 0.13 1.79
N PRO A 36 -4.56 -0.48 0.98
CA PRO A 36 -4.35 -0.51 -0.47
C PRO A 36 -4.44 0.88 -1.12
N LEU A 37 -5.18 1.82 -0.52
CA LEU A 37 -5.23 3.21 -1.00
C LEU A 37 -3.87 3.92 -0.84
N TYR A 38 -3.17 3.68 0.27
CA TYR A 38 -1.81 4.19 0.44
C TYR A 38 -0.81 3.50 -0.50
N THR A 39 -0.96 2.20 -0.77
CA THR A 39 -0.16 1.52 -1.80
C THR A 39 -0.43 2.09 -3.19
N LEU A 40 -1.68 2.46 -3.52
CA LEU A 40 -2.02 3.06 -4.81
C LEU A 40 -1.17 4.29 -5.12
N TYR A 41 -0.96 5.17 -4.14
CA TYR A 41 -0.09 6.34 -4.31
C TYR A 41 1.33 5.96 -4.77
N HIS A 42 1.95 4.98 -4.11
CA HIS A 42 3.30 4.53 -4.47
C HIS A 42 3.33 3.83 -5.82
N VAL A 43 2.32 3.02 -6.14
CA VAL A 43 2.22 2.35 -7.45
C VAL A 43 2.03 3.38 -8.57
N LEU A 44 1.21 4.42 -8.37
CA LEU A 44 1.06 5.51 -9.32
C LEU A 44 2.39 6.26 -9.54
N ASN A 45 3.13 6.53 -8.47
CA ASN A 45 4.48 7.12 -8.60
C ASN A 45 5.40 6.24 -9.45
N HIS A 46 5.39 4.91 -9.23
CA HIS A 46 6.17 3.97 -10.04
C HIS A 46 5.66 3.87 -11.49
N ALA A 47 4.36 3.98 -11.71
CA ALA A 47 3.78 4.03 -13.04
C ALA A 47 4.22 5.29 -13.80
N THR A 48 4.30 6.44 -13.14
CA THR A 48 4.82 7.68 -13.72
C THR A 48 6.29 7.56 -14.12
N LEU A 49 7.11 6.91 -13.27
CA LEU A 49 8.55 6.81 -13.50
C LEU A 49 8.95 5.67 -14.46
N PHE A 50 8.23 4.56 -14.43
CA PHE A 50 8.65 3.31 -15.09
C PHE A 50 7.59 2.69 -16.02
N GLY A 51 6.34 3.18 -15.96
CA GLY A 51 5.25 2.70 -16.80
C GLY A 51 4.94 1.21 -16.64
N GLY A 52 4.42 0.61 -17.71
CA GLY A 52 4.29 -0.84 -17.86
C GLY A 52 3.44 -1.51 -16.77
N GLY A 53 4.02 -2.50 -16.08
CA GLY A 53 3.33 -3.32 -15.08
C GLY A 53 2.73 -2.52 -13.93
N TYR A 54 3.35 -1.40 -13.56
CA TYR A 54 2.85 -0.53 -12.49
C TYR A 54 1.53 0.15 -12.86
N LEU A 55 1.31 0.49 -14.13
CA LEU A 55 0.03 1.05 -14.57
C LEU A 55 -1.11 0.03 -14.40
N ARG A 56 -0.86 -1.23 -14.79
CA ARG A 56 -1.84 -2.31 -14.59
C ARG A 56 -2.13 -2.54 -13.11
N GLN A 57 -1.09 -2.55 -12.27
CA GLN A 57 -1.24 -2.68 -10.83
C GLN A 57 -2.04 -1.52 -10.23
N ALA A 58 -1.78 -0.27 -10.64
CA ALA A 58 -2.52 0.90 -10.18
C ALA A 58 -4.01 0.78 -10.54
N GLN A 59 -4.33 0.38 -11.77
CA GLN A 59 -5.71 0.19 -12.22
C GLN A 59 -6.44 -0.89 -11.40
N LEU A 60 -5.79 -2.02 -11.10
CA LEU A 60 -6.37 -3.08 -10.28
C LEU A 60 -6.67 -2.60 -8.86
N ILE A 61 -5.76 -1.86 -8.24
CA ILE A 61 -5.97 -1.30 -6.90
C ILE A 61 -7.08 -0.24 -6.92
N ALA A 62 -7.08 0.65 -7.92
CA ALA A 62 -8.06 1.72 -8.05
C ALA A 62 -9.49 1.18 -8.17
N ARG A 63 -9.72 0.09 -8.90
CA ARG A 63 -11.03 -0.57 -9.05
C ARG A 63 -11.69 -0.98 -7.73
N ARG A 64 -10.93 -1.09 -6.63
CA ARG A 64 -11.50 -1.33 -5.30
C ARG A 64 -12.26 -0.12 -4.75
N TYR A 65 -11.95 1.07 -5.25
CA TYR A 65 -12.44 2.36 -4.72
C TYR A 65 -13.29 3.16 -5.71
N VAL A 66 -13.25 2.81 -7.00
CA VAL A 66 -14.10 3.41 -8.03
C VAL A 66 -15.14 2.39 -8.45
N GLY A 67 -16.42 2.75 -8.26
CA GLY A 67 -17.59 2.02 -8.75
C GLY A 67 -17.83 2.28 -10.22
#